data_AF-A0A8T4VWK2-F1
#
_entry.id   AF-A0A8T4VWK2-F1
#
_cell.length_a   1.000
_cell.length_b   1.000
_cell.length_c   1.000
_cell.angle_alpha   90.00
_cell.angle_beta   90.00
_cell.angle_gamma   90.00
#
_symmetry.space_group_name_H-M   'P 1'
#
loop_
_entity.id
_entity.type
_entity.pdbx_description
1 polymer ?
#
loop_
_entity_poly.entity_id
_entity_poly.type
_entity_poly.pdbx_seq_one_letter_code
_entity_poly.pdbx_strand_id
1 'polypeptide(L)'
;GKESELEDAAVIRELHVYGNEVGLGKTGEEFQHKGYGKRLVREAERRAREAGVSKLVVIAGIGAREYYREELEYEQDGPYVSTSLD
;
A
#
# COMPACT_ATOMS: atom_id res chain seq x y z
N GLY A 1 -0.03 -12.19 20.89
CA GLY A 1 0.98 -11.50 20.07
C GLY A 1 0.61 -11.39 18.60
N LYS A 2 -0.69 -11.23 18.28
CA LYS A 2 -1.19 -10.92 16.93
C LYS A 2 -2.04 -9.64 16.90
N GLU A 3 -2.39 -9.14 18.09
CA GLU A 3 -3.26 -7.97 18.29
C GLU A 3 -2.49 -6.66 18.20
N SER A 4 -1.21 -6.62 18.58
CA SER A 4 -0.41 -5.39 18.60
C SER A 4 -0.14 -4.76 17.23
N GLU A 5 -0.20 -5.54 16.15
CA GLU A 5 0.07 -5.02 14.79
C GLU A 5 -1.11 -4.17 14.26
N LEU A 6 -2.32 -4.37 14.80
CA LEU A 6 -3.58 -3.78 14.33
C LEU A 6 -4.24 -2.84 15.36
N GLU A 7 -3.66 -2.68 16.55
CA GLU A 7 -4.11 -1.69 17.52
C GLU A 7 -4.03 -0.28 16.91
N ASP A 8 -5.15 0.46 16.97
CA ASP A 8 -5.32 1.80 16.37
C ASP A 8 -4.87 1.92 14.89
N ALA A 9 -5.10 0.88 14.09
CA ALA A 9 -4.75 0.84 12.67
C ALA A 9 -5.97 0.74 11.73
N ALA A 10 -5.91 1.45 10.61
CA ALA A 10 -6.75 1.15 9.45
C ALA A 10 -6.09 0.07 8.57
N VAL A 11 -6.91 -0.74 7.88
CA VAL A 11 -6.42 -1.85 7.05
C VAL A 11 -6.92 -1.73 5.62
N ILE A 12 -6.00 -1.63 4.66
CA ILE A 12 -6.26 -1.87 3.24
C ILE A 12 -6.22 -3.38 3.01
N ARG A 13 -7.41 -3.97 2.79
CA ARG A 13 -7.54 -5.41 2.55
C ARG A 13 -7.19 -5.83 1.13
N GLU A 14 -7.35 -4.92 0.18
CA GLU A 14 -7.13 -5.17 -1.23
C GLU A 14 -6.86 -3.83 -1.92
N LEU A 15 -5.76 -3.75 -2.66
CA LEU A 15 -5.48 -2.65 -3.56
C LEU A 15 -5.02 -3.23 -4.90
N HIS A 16 -5.90 -3.16 -5.89
CA HIS A 16 -5.55 -3.51 -7.26
C HIS A 16 -5.01 -2.28 -7.98
N VAL A 17 -3.69 -2.20 -8.08
CA VAL A 17 -3.03 -1.25 -8.98
C VAL A 17 -2.88 -1.93 -10.34
N TYR A 18 -3.73 -1.56 -11.30
CA TYR A 18 -3.73 -2.06 -12.69
C TYR A 18 -2.51 -1.60 -13.51
N GLY A 19 -1.30 -1.67 -12.94
CA GLY A 19 -0.06 -1.20 -13.58
C GLY A 19 1.18 -2.01 -13.24
N ASN A 20 1.08 -3.07 -12.42
CA ASN A 20 2.20 -3.95 -12.07
C ASN A 20 1.97 -5.39 -12.56
N GLU A 21 1.41 -5.59 -13.75
CA GLU A 21 1.82 -6.74 -14.53
C GLU A 21 3.21 -6.42 -15.06
N VAL A 22 4.24 -6.81 -14.31
CA VAL A 22 5.64 -6.79 -14.77
C VAL A 22 5.74 -7.83 -15.90
N GLY A 23 5.23 -7.46 -17.07
CA GLY A 23 5.49 -8.14 -18.32
C GLY A 23 6.91 -7.76 -18.75
N LEU A 24 7.86 -8.64 -18.43
CA LEU A 24 9.12 -8.71 -19.16
C LEU A 24 8.79 -8.94 -20.65
N GLY A 25 8.63 -7.85 -21.40
CA GLY A 25 8.47 -7.93 -22.84
C GLY A 25 7.40 -6.99 -23.41
N LYS A 26 7.90 -5.90 -23.99
CA LYS A 26 7.42 -5.29 -25.24
C LYS A 26 6.04 -4.61 -25.23
N THR A 27 6.14 -3.28 -25.38
CA THR A 27 5.29 -2.41 -26.21
C THR A 27 3.85 -2.18 -25.73
N GLY A 28 3.69 -1.20 -24.84
CA GLY A 28 2.40 -0.65 -24.42
C GLY A 28 2.56 0.56 -23.49
N GLU A 29 3.55 1.41 -23.78
CA GLU A 29 3.79 2.66 -23.08
C GLU A 29 2.55 3.58 -23.22
N GLU A 30 2.06 4.15 -22.12
CA GLU A 30 1.38 5.46 -21.99
C GLU A 30 0.13 5.48 -21.08
N PHE A 31 -0.62 4.38 -20.88
CA PHE A 31 -1.83 4.44 -20.02
C PHE A 31 -1.62 4.02 -18.55
N GLN A 32 -0.63 3.17 -18.26
CA GLN A 32 -0.50 2.48 -16.97
C GLN A 32 0.45 3.16 -15.96
N HIS A 33 1.21 4.19 -16.37
CA HIS A 33 2.09 4.99 -15.49
C HIS A 33 1.40 6.18 -14.80
N LYS A 34 0.06 6.23 -14.72
CA LYS A 34 -0.68 7.42 -14.28
C LYS A 34 -0.74 7.65 -12.75
N GLY A 35 0.05 6.91 -11.95
CA GLY A 35 0.14 7.16 -10.51
C GLY A 35 -1.16 6.92 -9.72
N TYR A 36 -2.16 6.24 -10.31
CA TYR A 36 -3.45 5.97 -9.66
C TYR A 36 -3.29 5.14 -8.39
N GLY A 37 -2.38 4.16 -8.38
CA GLY A 37 -2.06 3.37 -7.19
C GLY A 37 -1.60 4.26 -6.03
N LYS A 38 -0.60 5.12 -6.27
CA LYS A 38 -0.11 6.09 -5.27
C LYS A 38 -1.22 7.04 -4.81
N ARG A 39 -2.08 7.51 -5.72
CA ARG A 39 -3.19 8.40 -5.39
C ARG A 39 -4.24 7.72 -4.50
N LEU A 40 -4.56 6.46 -4.76
CA LEU A 40 -5.48 5.68 -3.92
C LEU A 40 -4.90 5.43 -2.53
N VAL A 41 -3.61 5.10 -2.43
CA VAL A 41 -2.95 4.93 -1.13
C VAL A 41 -2.96 6.23 -0.33
N ARG A 42 -2.60 7.37 -0.95
CA ARG A 42 -2.64 8.68 -0.28
C ARG A 42 -4.05 9.06 0.19
N GLU A 43 -5.07 8.74 -0.58
CA GLU A 43 -6.46 8.98 -0.17
C GLU A 43 -6.85 8.09 1.02
N ALA A 44 -6.38 6.83 1.05
CA ALA A 44 -6.59 5.96 2.19
C ALA A 44 -5.87 6.47 3.45
N GLU A 45 -4.63 6.94 3.34
CA GLU A 45 -3.89 7.57 4.44
C GLU A 45 -4.61 8.82 4.97
N ARG A 46 -5.12 9.67 4.08
CA ARG A 46 -5.91 10.86 4.46
C ARG A 46 -7.14 10.46 5.27
N ARG A 47 -7.92 9.48 4.78
CA ARG A 47 -9.12 9.00 5.49
C ARG A 47 -8.80 8.32 6.81
N ALA A 48 -7.69 7.60 6.88
CA ALA A 48 -7.22 6.98 8.11
C ALA A 48 -6.87 8.05 9.16
N ARG A 49 -6.13 9.11 8.78
CA ARG A 49 -5.89 10.27 9.66
C ARG A 49 -7.18 10.92 10.14
N GLU A 50 -8.15 11.13 9.24
CA GLU A 50 -9.46 11.69 9.58
C GLU A 50 -10.28 10.81 10.53
N ALA A 51 -10.07 9.50 10.48
CA ALA A 51 -10.68 8.54 11.40
C ALA A 51 -9.95 8.47 12.76
N GLY A 52 -8.83 9.18 12.93
CA GLY A 52 -8.06 9.23 14.16
C GLY A 52 -7.20 8.00 14.43
N VAL A 53 -6.90 7.19 13.41
CA VAL A 53 -5.96 6.06 13.54
C VAL A 53 -4.53 6.53 13.29
N SER A 54 -3.56 5.94 14.01
CA SER A 54 -2.15 6.32 13.96
C SER A 54 -1.35 5.51 12.93
N LYS A 55 -1.94 4.46 12.36
CA LYS A 55 -1.25 3.52 11.48
C LYS A 55 -2.14 3.07 10.32
N LEU A 56 -1.53 2.87 9.16
CA LEU A 56 -2.16 2.21 8.01
C LEU A 56 -1.42 0.93 7.67
N VAL A 57 -2.16 -0.18 7.64
CA VAL A 57 -1.65 -1.52 7.34
C VAL A 57 -2.21 -2.00 6.00
N VAL A 58 -1.41 -2.67 5.20
CA VAL A 58 -1.79 -3.19 3.88
C VAL A 58 -1.53 -4.69 3.79
N ILE A 59 -2.55 -5.42 3.36
CA ILE A 59 -2.42 -6.83 2.98
C ILE A 59 -1.83 -6.88 1.57
N ALA A 60 -0.53 -7.16 1.47
CA ALA A 60 0.20 -7.23 0.20
C ALA A 60 0.84 -8.61 -0.02
N GLY A 61 0.58 -9.19 -1.18
CA GLY A 61 1.30 -10.37 -1.67
C GLY A 61 2.80 -10.08 -1.83
N ILE A 62 3.64 -11.10 -1.75
CA ILE A 62 5.12 -10.97 -1.67
C ILE A 62 5.67 -10.03 -2.77
N GLY A 63 5.25 -10.19 -4.02
CA GLY A 63 5.71 -9.36 -5.14
C GLY A 63 5.22 -7.91 -5.12
N ALA A 64 4.14 -7.60 -4.38
CA ALA A 64 3.63 -6.24 -4.23
C ALA A 64 4.28 -5.49 -3.06
N ARG A 65 4.89 -6.19 -2.09
CA ARG A 65 5.50 -5.57 -0.91
C ARG A 65 6.67 -4.66 -1.27
N GLU A 66 7.44 -5.00 -2.30
CA GLU A 66 8.54 -4.17 -2.78
C GLU A 66 8.04 -2.81 -3.26
N TYR A 67 6.93 -2.75 -4.01
CA TYR A 67 6.31 -1.48 -4.39
C TYR A 67 5.99 -0.60 -3.17
N TYR A 68 5.36 -1.14 -2.11
CA TYR A 68 5.05 -0.33 -0.93
C TYR A 68 6.29 0.17 -0.19
N ARG A 69 7.37 -0.62 -0.15
CA ARG A 69 8.62 -0.26 0.53
C ARG A 69 9.41 0.77 -0.27
N GLU A 70 9.64 0.51 -1.56
CA GLU A 70 10.51 1.33 -2.41
C GLU A 70 9.79 2.61 -2.89
N GLU A 71 8.49 2.54 -3.18
CA GLU A 71 7.77 3.64 -3.83
C GLU A 71 6.97 4.53 -2.88
N LEU A 72 6.70 4.05 -1.67
CA LEU A 72 5.79 4.67 -0.69
C LEU A 72 6.35 4.67 0.75
N GLU A 73 7.55 4.16 0.99
CA GLU A 73 8.24 4.19 2.29
C GLU A 73 7.50 3.43 3.42
N TYR A 74 6.70 2.43 3.06
CA TYR A 74 6.09 1.53 4.05
C TYR A 74 7.15 0.55 4.56
N GLU A 75 6.95 0.00 5.75
CA GLU A 75 7.84 -0.97 6.36
C GLU A 75 7.21 -2.36 6.43
N GLN A 76 8.05 -3.39 6.53
CA GLN A 76 7.59 -4.77 6.73
C GLN A 76 7.04 -4.92 8.15
N ASP A 77 5.79 -5.35 8.27
CA ASP A 77 5.10 -5.49 9.55
C ASP A 77 4.40 -6.87 9.60
N GLY A 78 5.12 -7.86 10.14
CA GLY A 78 4.64 -9.25 10.17
C GLY A 78 4.29 -9.78 8.78
N PRO A 79 3.05 -10.25 8.52
CA PRO A 79 2.59 -10.67 7.19
C PRO A 79 2.11 -9.50 6.31
N TYR A 80 2.17 -8.27 6.80
CA TYR A 80 1.67 -7.05 6.16
C TYR A 80 2.82 -6.11 5.78
N VAL A 81 2.45 -4.95 5.25
CA VAL A 81 3.31 -3.76 5.22
C VAL A 81 2.54 -2.60 5.85
N SER A 82 3.22 -1.69 6.53
CA SER A 82 2.55 -0.59 7.23
C SER A 82 3.33 0.72 7.20
N THR A 83 2.62 1.83 7.41
CA THR A 83 3.22 3.14 7.71
C THR A 83 2.55 3.76 8.92
N SER A 84 3.32 4.52 9.70
CA SER A 84 2.75 5.47 10.66
C SER A 84 2.11 6.64 9.91
N LEU A 85 1.06 7.21 10.50
CA LEU A 85 0.28 8.32 9.94
C LEU A 85 0.49 9.65 10.66
N ASP A 86 1.48 9.71 11.56
CA ASP A 86 1.89 10.91 12.30
C ASP A 86 2.16 12.13 11.37
#